data_AF-A0A378AAE5-F1
#
_entry.id   AF-A0A378AAE5-F1
#
_cell.length_a   1.000
_cell.length_b   1.000
_cell.length_c   1.000
_cell.angle_alpha   90.00
_cell.angle_beta   90.00
_cell.angle_gamma   90.00
#
_symmetry.space_group_name_H-M   'P 1'
#
loop_
_entity.id
_entity.type
_entity.pdbx_description
1 polymer ?
#
loop_
_entity_poly.entity_id
_entity_poly.type
_entity_poly.pdbx_seq_one_letter_code
_entity_poly.pdbx_strand_id
1 'polypeptide(L)'
;MGKTTLANIVANEMGVNLRTTSGPVLEKAGDLAAMLTNLEPHDVLFIDEIHRLSPVVEEVLYPAMEDYQLDIMIGEGPAARSIKIDLPPFTLIGATTRAGSLTSPLRDRFGIVQRLEFYQIPDLQHIVSRSARHMGWR
;
A
#
# COMPACT_ATOMS: atom_id res chain seq x y z
N MET A 1 1.01 -2.09 -17.00
CA MET A 1 0.42 -1.05 -16.13
C MET A 1 1.28 -0.92 -14.88
N GLY A 2 2.28 -0.03 -14.89
CA GLY A 2 3.32 0.05 -13.86
C GLY A 2 2.83 0.59 -12.52
N LYS A 3 1.97 -0.15 -11.81
CA LYS A 3 1.43 0.22 -10.49
C LYS A 3 2.55 0.39 -9.46
N THR A 4 3.42 -0.62 -9.34
CA THR A 4 4.61 -0.55 -8.49
C THR A 4 5.57 0.57 -8.94
N THR A 5 5.72 0.76 -10.26
CA THR A 5 6.52 1.88 -10.80
C THR A 5 5.95 3.23 -10.37
N LEU A 6 4.62 3.40 -10.39
CA LEU A 6 3.97 4.63 -9.96
C LEU A 6 4.16 4.88 -8.47
N ALA A 7 4.06 3.84 -7.63
CA ALA A 7 4.37 3.97 -6.20
C ALA A 7 5.82 4.41 -5.94
N ASN A 8 6.78 3.85 -6.70
CA ASN A 8 8.18 4.29 -6.65
C ASN A 8 8.34 5.76 -7.06
N ILE A 9 7.66 6.19 -8.13
CA ILE A 9 7.68 7.59 -8.56
C ILE A 9 7.12 8.49 -7.46
N VAL A 10 5.97 8.15 -6.87
CA VAL A 10 5.37 8.94 -5.79
C VAL A 10 6.32 9.09 -4.60
N ALA A 11 6.89 7.98 -4.11
CA ALA A 11 7.84 8.04 -3.00
C ALA A 11 9.10 8.86 -3.33
N ASN A 12 9.62 8.72 -4.55
CA ASN A 12 10.78 9.48 -5.03
C ASN A 12 10.50 10.98 -5.15
N GLU A 13 9.34 11.37 -5.69
CA GLU A 13 8.93 12.79 -5.78
C GLU A 13 8.66 13.40 -4.40
N MET A 14 8.21 12.59 -3.44
CA MET A 14 8.03 13.00 -2.04
C MET A 14 9.35 13.01 -1.25
N GLY A 15 10.41 12.39 -1.75
CA GLY A 15 11.70 12.28 -1.06
C GLY A 15 11.68 11.40 0.19
N VAL A 16 10.80 10.39 0.23
CA VAL A 16 10.57 9.50 1.40
C VAL A 16 10.83 8.04 1.06
N ASN A 17 10.85 7.16 2.06
CA ASN A 17 11.05 5.75 1.80
C ASN A 17 9.77 5.09 1.24
N LEU A 18 9.97 4.06 0.42
CA LEU A 18 8.90 3.17 -0.03
C LEU A 18 9.03 1.82 0.67
N ARG A 19 8.01 1.45 1.44
CA ARG A 19 7.83 0.09 1.97
C ARG A 19 6.82 -0.64 1.10
N THR A 20 7.19 -1.83 0.60
CA THR A 20 6.36 -2.61 -0.32
C THR A 20 5.98 -3.95 0.30
N THR A 21 4.71 -4.31 0.20
CA THR A 21 4.17 -5.62 0.56
C THR A 21 3.01 -5.99 -0.38
N SER A 22 2.35 -7.12 -0.13
CA SER A 22 1.15 -7.52 -0.84
C SER A 22 0.09 -8.07 0.10
N GLY A 23 -1.17 -7.97 -0.32
CA GLY A 23 -2.33 -8.49 0.42
C GLY A 23 -2.16 -9.94 0.87
N PRO A 24 -1.76 -10.87 -0.02
CA PRO A 24 -1.56 -12.28 0.34
C PRO A 24 -0.43 -12.54 1.34
N VAL A 25 0.57 -11.66 1.41
CA VAL A 25 1.69 -11.80 2.35
C VAL A 25 1.28 -11.36 3.76
N LEU A 26 0.29 -10.48 3.86
CA LEU A 26 -0.26 -10.00 5.12
C LEU A 26 -1.35 -10.96 5.63
N GLU A 27 -0.93 -12.05 6.27
CA GLU A 27 -1.85 -13.06 6.78
C GLU A 27 -2.44 -12.69 8.15
N LYS A 28 -1.64 -12.04 9.01
CA LYS A 28 -2.00 -11.76 10.41
C LYS A 28 -1.94 -10.26 10.72
N ALA A 29 -2.77 -9.83 11.66
CA ALA A 29 -2.76 -8.47 12.20
C ALA A 29 -1.36 -8.03 12.66
N GLY A 30 -0.60 -8.95 13.26
CA GLY A 30 0.77 -8.68 13.72
C GLY A 30 1.76 -8.34 12.60
N ASP A 31 1.59 -8.90 11.40
CA ASP A 31 2.48 -8.63 10.26
C ASP A 31 2.31 -7.19 9.77
N LEU A 32 1.06 -6.74 9.66
CA LEU A 32 0.73 -5.35 9.33
C LEU A 32 1.19 -4.40 10.44
N ALA A 33 0.91 -4.75 11.70
CA ALA A 33 1.32 -3.97 12.86
C ALA A 33 2.83 -3.70 12.86
N ALA A 34 3.64 -4.75 12.69
CA ALA A 34 5.09 -4.64 12.64
C ALA A 34 5.59 -3.75 11.50
N MET A 35 4.92 -3.75 10.34
CA MET A 35 5.26 -2.85 9.25
C MET A 35 4.92 -1.41 9.58
N LEU A 36 3.70 -1.15 10.07
CA LEU A 36 3.23 0.19 10.39
C LEU A 36 4.07 0.86 11.48
N THR A 37 4.44 0.12 12.54
CA THR A 37 5.25 0.66 13.64
C THR A 37 6.69 0.97 13.24
N ASN A 38 7.17 0.44 12.10
CA ASN A 38 8.52 0.69 11.58
C ASN A 38 8.57 1.77 10.50
N LEU A 39 7.44 2.41 10.18
CA LEU A 39 7.41 3.51 9.21
C LEU A 39 8.10 4.75 9.78
N GLU A 40 8.76 5.50 8.91
CA GLU A 40 9.20 6.87 9.21
C GLU A 40 8.10 7.87 8.81
N PRO A 41 8.08 9.09 9.38
CA PRO A 41 7.14 10.13 8.98
C PRO A 41 7.14 10.37 7.47
N HIS A 42 5.93 10.33 6.92
CA HIS A 42 5.59 10.51 5.50
C HIS A 42 6.01 9.38 4.56
N ASP A 43 6.53 8.27 5.08
CA ASP A 43 6.82 7.09 4.26
C ASP A 43 5.60 6.63 3.45
N VAL A 44 5.89 6.01 2.30
CA VAL A 44 4.87 5.37 1.47
C VAL A 44 4.82 3.89 1.81
N LEU A 45 3.65 3.42 2.25
CA LEU A 45 3.34 1.99 2.35
C LEU A 45 2.56 1.57 1.10
N PHE A 46 3.18 0.74 0.26
CA PHE A 46 2.55 0.16 -0.92
C PHE A 46 2.11 -1.28 -0.66
N ILE A 47 0.82 -1.54 -0.86
CA ILE A 47 0.22 -2.88 -0.76
C ILE A 47 -0.31 -3.29 -2.13
N ASP A 48 0.39 -4.21 -2.80
CA ASP A 48 -0.13 -4.81 -4.03
C ASP A 48 -1.20 -5.86 -3.73
N GLU A 49 -2.09 -6.09 -4.69
CA GLU A 49 -3.26 -6.96 -4.51
C GLU A 49 -4.03 -6.69 -3.21
N ILE A 50 -4.22 -5.41 -2.85
CA ILE A 50 -4.83 -5.02 -1.56
C ILE A 50 -6.24 -5.61 -1.34
N HIS A 51 -6.95 -5.95 -2.41
CA HIS A 51 -8.22 -6.68 -2.40
C HIS A 51 -8.13 -8.13 -1.87
N ARG A 52 -6.92 -8.63 -1.58
CA ARG A 52 -6.67 -9.96 -1.02
C ARG A 52 -6.26 -9.93 0.44
N LEU A 53 -6.32 -8.77 1.11
CA LEU A 53 -6.17 -8.71 2.55
C LEU A 53 -7.22 -9.60 3.22
N SER A 54 -6.83 -10.26 4.31
CA SER A 54 -7.81 -10.95 5.15
C SER A 54 -8.69 -9.91 5.86
N PRO A 55 -9.97 -10.21 6.16
CA PRO A 55 -10.83 -9.27 6.88
C PRO A 55 -10.23 -8.79 8.20
N VAL A 56 -9.48 -9.66 8.90
CA VAL A 56 -8.80 -9.32 10.16
C VAL A 56 -7.72 -8.26 9.94
N VAL A 57 -6.93 -8.36 8.88
CA VAL A 57 -5.89 -7.37 8.57
C VAL A 57 -6.52 -6.07 8.06
N GLU A 58 -7.59 -6.16 7.28
CA GLU A 58 -8.33 -5.01 6.77
C GLU A 58 -8.90 -4.15 7.90
N GLU A 59 -9.52 -4.77 8.91
CA GLU A 59 -10.03 -4.07 10.10
C GLU A 59 -8.93 -3.33 10.88
N VAL A 60 -7.73 -3.91 10.96
CA VAL A 60 -6.57 -3.29 11.61
C VAL A 60 -6.04 -2.09 10.82
N LEU A 61 -6.22 -2.10 9.49
CA LEU A 61 -5.76 -1.03 8.61
C LEU A 61 -6.63 0.24 8.72
N TYR A 62 -7.91 0.12 9.05
CA TYR A 62 -8.82 1.27 9.14
C TYR A 62 -8.37 2.37 10.12
N PRO A 63 -8.12 2.09 11.41
CA PRO A 63 -7.66 3.13 12.33
C PRO A 63 -6.28 3.69 11.96
N ALA A 64 -5.43 2.89 11.31
CA ALA A 64 -4.14 3.35 10.82
C ALA A 64 -4.28 4.36 9.67
N MET A 65 -5.30 4.21 8.82
CA MET A 65 -5.59 5.14 7.73
C MET A 65 -6.33 6.40 8.18
N GLU A 66 -7.25 6.26 9.15
CA GLU A 66 -8.14 7.35 9.57
C GLU A 66 -7.49 8.26 10.62
N ASP A 67 -6.89 7.65 11.64
CA ASP A 67 -6.44 8.36 12.84
C ASP A 67 -4.94 8.23 13.09
N TYR A 68 -4.21 7.49 12.23
CA TYR A 68 -2.82 7.08 12.47
C TYR A 68 -2.66 6.37 13.81
N GLN A 69 -3.58 5.47 14.13
CA GLN A 69 -3.56 4.70 15.37
C GLN A 69 -3.61 3.20 15.11
N LEU A 70 -3.07 2.44 16.05
CA LEU A 70 -3.08 0.99 16.02
C LEU A 70 -3.44 0.43 17.40
N ASP A 71 -4.44 -0.44 17.43
CA ASP A 71 -4.81 -1.23 18.62
C ASP A 71 -4.06 -2.57 18.60
N ILE A 72 -3.19 -2.80 19.58
CA ILE A 72 -2.44 -4.06 19.72
C ILE A 72 -2.86 -4.77 21.01
N MET A 73 -3.25 -6.04 20.88
CA MET A 73 -3.46 -6.93 22.03
C MET A 73 -2.10 -7.40 22.57
N ILE A 74 -1.81 -7.08 23.84
CA ILE A 74 -0.64 -7.59 24.55
C ILE A 74 -1.07 -8.61 25.59
N GLY A 75 -0.39 -9.75 25.60
CA GLY A 75 -0.61 -10.86 26.54
C GLY A 75 -1.58 -11.90 26.00
N GLU A 76 -1.74 -13.00 26.75
CA GLU A 76 -2.62 -14.11 26.41
C GLU A 76 -3.65 -14.37 27.53
N GLY A 77 -4.80 -14.91 27.16
CA GLY A 77 -5.85 -15.29 28.11
C GLY A 77 -6.58 -14.11 28.77
N PRO A 78 -7.20 -14.32 29.95
CA PRO A 78 -8.02 -13.31 30.62
C PRO A 78 -7.29 -12.02 31.03
N ALA A 79 -5.95 -12.05 31.03
CA ALA A 79 -5.10 -10.91 31.38
C ALA A 79 -4.66 -10.09 30.14
N ALA A 80 -5.03 -10.52 28.93
CA ALA A 80 -4.72 -9.80 27.71
C ALA A 80 -5.37 -8.41 27.74
N ARG A 81 -4.61 -7.39 27.36
CA ARG A 81 -5.09 -6.00 27.32
C ARG A 81 -4.79 -5.38 25.97
N SER A 82 -5.72 -4.56 25.47
CA SER A 82 -5.48 -3.74 24.29
C SER A 82 -4.68 -2.50 24.69
N ILE A 83 -3.65 -2.17 23.91
CA ILE A 83 -2.93 -0.91 23.99
C ILE A 83 -3.06 -0.17 22.66
N LYS A 84 -3.18 1.16 22.75
CA LYS A 84 -3.13 2.05 21.60
C LYS A 84 -1.72 2.53 21.36
N ILE A 85 -1.30 2.50 20.10
CA ILE A 85 -0.02 3.01 19.64
C ILE A 85 -0.29 4.07 18.57
N ASP A 86 0.33 5.23 18.73
CA ASP A 86 0.33 6.27 17.69
C ASP A 86 1.32 5.91 16.59
N LEU A 87 0.89 6.06 15.34
CA LEU A 87 1.68 5.86 14.15
C LEU A 87 2.13 7.22 13.61
N PRO A 88 3.31 7.29 12.96
CA PRO A 88 3.66 8.48 12.21
C PRO A 88 2.71 8.65 11.02
N PRO A 89 2.43 9.89 10.57
CA PRO A 89 1.67 10.12 9.35
C PRO A 89 2.36 9.42 8.18
N PHE A 90 1.62 8.66 7.38
CA PHE A 90 2.17 7.94 6.23
C PHE A 90 1.18 7.97 5.06
N THR A 91 1.66 7.60 3.87
CA THR A 91 0.81 7.50 2.67
C THR A 91 0.61 6.03 2.30
N LEU A 92 -0.64 5.56 2.36
CA LEU A 92 -0.99 4.22 1.86
C LEU A 92 -1.30 4.27 0.36
N ILE A 93 -0.61 3.44 -0.42
CA ILE A 93 -0.94 3.18 -1.83
C ILE A 93 -1.39 1.73 -1.98
N GLY A 94 -2.69 1.54 -2.21
CA GLY A 94 -3.28 0.24 -2.52
C GLY A 94 -3.33 -0.01 -4.03
N ALA A 95 -2.75 -1.12 -4.49
CA ALA A 95 -2.85 -1.56 -5.88
C ALA A 95 -3.79 -2.77 -6.01
N THR A 96 -4.63 -2.76 -7.03
CA THR A 96 -5.51 -3.88 -7.35
C THR A 96 -5.74 -4.01 -8.86
N THR A 97 -5.91 -5.23 -9.34
CA THR A 97 -6.42 -5.55 -10.68
C THR A 97 -7.94 -5.76 -10.68
N ARG A 98 -8.54 -5.85 -9.48
CA ARG A 98 -9.95 -6.16 -9.24
C ARG A 98 -10.57 -5.11 -8.33
N ALA A 99 -10.74 -3.88 -8.84
CA ALA A 99 -11.32 -2.78 -8.05
C ALA A 99 -12.71 -3.12 -7.49
N GLY A 100 -13.53 -3.87 -8.24
CA GLY A 100 -14.85 -4.34 -7.78
C GLY A 100 -14.82 -5.41 -6.67
N SER A 101 -13.64 -5.92 -6.32
CA SER A 101 -13.45 -6.86 -5.21
C SER A 101 -13.01 -6.17 -3.91
N LEU A 102 -12.81 -4.86 -3.91
CA LEU A 102 -12.61 -4.10 -2.68
C LEU A 102 -13.93 -3.96 -1.93
N THR A 103 -13.87 -4.10 -0.61
CA THR A 103 -15.01 -3.78 0.25
C THR A 103 -15.33 -2.28 0.12
N SER A 104 -16.60 -1.89 0.32
CA SER A 104 -16.94 -0.47 0.34
C SER A 104 -16.19 0.28 1.45
N PRO A 105 -16.10 -0.22 2.70
CA PRO A 105 -15.36 0.47 3.77
C PRO A 105 -13.90 0.77 3.42
N LEU A 106 -13.17 -0.18 2.84
CA LEU A 106 -11.77 0.05 2.45
C LEU A 106 -11.66 1.04 1.30
N ARG A 107 -12.51 0.90 0.28
CA ARG A 107 -12.50 1.78 -0.90
C ARG A 107 -12.80 3.23 -0.53
N ASP A 108 -13.78 3.45 0.34
CA ASP A 108 -14.28 4.79 0.67
C ASP A 108 -13.26 5.60 1.51
N ARG A 109 -12.24 4.94 2.09
CA ARG A 109 -11.12 5.58 2.81
C ARG A 109 -9.99 6.05 1.89
N PHE A 110 -9.97 5.69 0.61
CA PHE A 110 -8.98 6.21 -0.33
C PHE A 110 -9.38 7.59 -0.83
N GLY A 111 -8.65 8.63 -0.40
CA GLY A 111 -8.88 10.00 -0.86
C GLY A 111 -8.57 10.22 -2.35
N ILE A 112 -7.74 9.37 -2.95
CA ILE A 112 -7.38 9.41 -4.37
C ILE A 112 -7.54 8.02 -4.97
N VAL A 113 -8.39 7.89 -5.98
CA VAL A 113 -8.59 6.65 -6.74
C VAL A 113 -8.25 6.90 -8.20
N GLN A 114 -7.23 6.21 -8.70
CA GLN A 114 -6.78 6.32 -10.09
C GLN A 114 -6.92 4.98 -10.81
N ARG A 115 -7.57 5.02 -11.98
CA ARG A 115 -7.65 3.86 -12.87
C ARG A 115 -6.60 4.00 -13.95
N LEU A 116 -5.58 3.14 -13.92
CA LEU A 116 -4.62 3.05 -15.01
C LEU A 116 -5.29 2.40 -16.21
N GLU A 117 -5.20 3.05 -17.35
CA GLU A 117 -5.65 2.54 -18.65
C GLU A 117 -4.51 1.82 -19.38
N PHE A 118 -4.87 1.00 -20.37
CA PHE A 118 -3.87 0.37 -21.22
C PHE A 118 -3.18 1.45 -22.06
N TYR A 119 -1.86 1.36 -22.15
CA TYR A 119 -1.07 2.17 -23.05
C TYR A 119 -1.56 1.98 -24.48
N GLN A 120 -1.68 3.09 -25.21
CA GLN A 120 -1.97 3.02 -26.63
C GLN A 120 -0.71 2.57 -27.39
N ILE A 121 -0.88 2.07 -28.62
CA ILE A 121 0.25 1.64 -29.45
C ILE A 121 1.35 2.72 -29.55
N PRO A 122 1.04 4.02 -29.74
CA PRO A 122 2.06 5.08 -29.76
C PRO A 122 2.85 5.19 -28.44
N ASP A 123 2.19 5.03 -27.30
CA ASP A 123 2.84 5.07 -25.98
C ASP A 123 3.78 3.87 -25.81
N LEU A 124 3.34 2.69 -26.24
CA LEU A 124 4.16 1.47 -26.21
C LEU A 124 5.39 1.60 -27.12
N GLN A 125 5.23 2.14 -28.32
CA GLN A 125 6.35 2.44 -29.22
C GLN A 125 7.35 3.39 -28.55
N HIS A 126 6.86 4.47 -27.93
CA HIS A 126 7.70 5.40 -27.20
C HIS A 126 8.46 4.72 -26.05
N ILE A 127 7.77 3.92 -25.24
CA ILE A 127 8.37 3.17 -24.12
C ILE A 127 9.47 2.23 -24.62
N VAL A 128 9.22 1.46 -25.69
CA VAL A 128 10.20 0.54 -26.28
C VAL A 128 11.41 1.31 -26.83
N SER A 129 11.19 2.35 -27.64
CA SER A 129 12.28 3.16 -28.21
C SER A 129 13.13 3.84 -27.14
N ARG A 130 12.50 4.39 -26.10
CA ARG A 130 13.20 4.95 -24.94
C ARG A 130 14.05 3.90 -24.23
N SER A 131 13.48 2.71 -24.00
CA SER A 131 14.17 1.63 -23.27
C SER A 131 15.37 1.11 -24.07
N ALA A 132 15.21 0.92 -25.39
CA ALA A 132 16.29 0.56 -26.30
C ALA A 132 17.45 1.56 -26.24
N ARG A 133 17.14 2.87 -26.25
CA ARG A 133 18.15 3.93 -26.12
C ARG A 133 18.94 3.85 -24.82
N HIS A 134 18.28 3.59 -23.69
CA HIS A 134 18.95 3.41 -22.40
C HIS A 134 19.87 2.17 -22.36
N MET A 135 19.56 1.15 -23.17
CA MET A 135 20.40 -0.04 -23.35
C MET A 135 21.51 0.14 -24.40
N GLY A 136 21.64 1.34 -24.99
CA GLY A 136 22.66 1.63 -26.01
C GLY A 136 22.29 1.17 -27.42
N TRP A 137 21.05 0.73 -27.65
CA TRP A 137 20.54 0.41 -28.97
C TRP A 137 20.11 1.70 -29.66
N ARG A 138 20.58 1.91 -30.89
CA ARG A 138 20.25 3.09 -31.71
C ARG A 138 19.07 2.82 -32.60
#